data_AF-R1DBM2-F1
#
_entry.id   AF-R1DBM2-F1
#
_cell.length_a   1.000
_cell.length_b   1.000
_cell.length_c   1.000
_cell.angle_alpha   90.00
_cell.angle_beta   90.00
_cell.angle_gamma   90.00
#
_symmetry.space_group_name_H-M   'P 1'
#
loop_
_entity.id
_entity.type
_entity.pdbx_description
1 polymer ?
#
loop_
_entity_poly.entity_id
_entity_poly.type
_entity_poly.pdbx_seq_one_letter_code
_entity_poly.pdbx_strand_id
1 'polypeptide(L)'
;MIPLFAALAALALLPAHPTPGQRGAPLHIGRAVSPLAALNRKQRRHHLQPSGTPYPTAHPATNLEPTECAGVTEEHAFEQYFFDEATRAALLDLLLARHSRPLLLCAPSLAVEAEARGAPYLLLDRDERFGFLRGFRPFDLERPEPETAADFAFDCVLCDPPVSNFELARLRE
;
A
#
# COMPACT_ATOMS: atom_id res chain seq x y z
N MET A 1 22.70 5.77 -33.62
CA MET A 1 23.73 4.76 -33.30
C MET A 1 24.24 5.05 -31.90
N ILE A 2 24.07 4.09 -30.98
CA ILE A 2 24.83 3.99 -29.71
C ILE A 2 26.20 3.38 -30.07
N PRO A 3 27.31 3.67 -29.36
CA PRO A 3 27.68 2.96 -28.11
C PRO A 3 28.10 3.95 -26.99
N LEU A 4 27.91 3.76 -25.68
CA LEU A 4 28.14 2.63 -24.75
C LEU A 4 29.50 2.73 -24.00
N PHE A 5 29.39 2.67 -22.66
CA PHE A 5 30.38 2.36 -21.59
C PHE A 5 31.29 3.43 -20.96
N ALA A 6 30.99 3.75 -19.68
CA ALA A 6 31.76 3.36 -18.48
C ALA A 6 30.98 3.86 -17.23
N ALA A 7 30.19 3.06 -16.50
CA ALA A 7 30.56 2.02 -15.52
C ALA A 7 31.42 2.51 -14.35
N LEU A 8 30.78 2.86 -13.23
CA LEU A 8 31.38 2.73 -11.89
C LEU A 8 30.38 2.00 -10.99
N ALA A 9 30.72 0.75 -10.66
CA ALA A 9 29.94 -0.15 -9.84
C ALA A 9 30.25 0.06 -8.35
N ALA A 10 29.22 0.16 -7.52
CA ALA A 10 29.33 -0.11 -6.08
C ALA A 10 28.60 -1.42 -5.81
N LEU A 11 29.40 -2.48 -5.77
CA LEU A 11 29.05 -3.86 -5.48
C LEU A 11 28.94 -4.03 -3.96
N ALA A 12 27.73 -4.25 -3.43
CA ALA A 12 27.56 -4.71 -2.05
C ALA A 12 27.35 -6.22 -2.05
N LEU A 13 28.25 -6.92 -1.35
CA LEU A 13 28.43 -8.36 -1.34
C LEU A 13 27.22 -9.12 -0.82
N LEU A 14 26.85 -10.18 -1.53
CA LEU A 14 26.03 -11.27 -0.99
C LEU A 14 26.86 -12.08 0.02
N PRO A 15 26.32 -12.50 1.18
CA PRO A 15 27.02 -13.41 2.07
C PRO A 15 27.07 -14.82 1.47
N ALA A 16 28.24 -15.44 1.60
CA ALA A 16 28.59 -16.77 1.12
C ALA A 16 27.74 -17.89 1.75
N HIS A 17 27.48 -18.94 0.96
CA HIS A 17 26.93 -20.21 1.42
C HIS A 17 27.76 -20.84 2.56
N PRO A 18 27.14 -21.41 3.59
CA PRO A 18 27.84 -22.28 4.54
C PRO A 18 27.95 -23.71 3.99
N THR A 19 29.18 -24.25 4.01
CA THR A 19 29.53 -25.67 3.84
C THR A 19 29.00 -26.54 4.99
N PRO A 20 28.70 -27.84 4.74
CA PRO A 20 28.06 -28.70 5.72
C PRO A 20 29.10 -29.33 6.67
N GLY A 21 28.80 -29.29 7.97
CA GLY A 21 29.45 -30.15 8.95
C GLY A 21 29.91 -29.43 10.21
N GLN A 22 29.02 -29.30 11.19
CA GLN A 22 29.35 -29.51 12.59
C GLN A 22 28.05 -29.77 13.38
N ARG A 23 27.98 -30.94 14.01
CA ARG A 23 26.90 -31.35 14.92
C ARG A 23 27.07 -30.62 16.25
N GLY A 24 26.03 -29.95 16.71
CA GLY A 24 25.99 -29.34 18.05
C GLY A 24 24.59 -28.91 18.46
N ALA A 25 24.00 -29.67 19.39
CA ALA A 25 22.84 -29.44 20.26
C ALA A 25 21.44 -29.08 19.66
N PRO A 26 20.35 -29.73 20.12
CA PRO A 26 19.00 -29.40 19.68
C PRO A 26 18.53 -28.11 20.38
N LEU A 27 18.37 -27.03 19.61
CA LEU A 27 17.65 -25.85 20.06
C LEU A 27 16.14 -26.15 20.01
N HIS A 28 15.53 -26.21 21.19
CA HIS A 28 14.08 -26.20 21.34
C HIS A 28 13.48 -25.00 20.60
N ILE A 29 12.78 -25.25 19.49
CA ILE A 29 11.93 -24.24 18.84
C ILE A 29 10.63 -24.18 19.64
N GLY A 30 10.69 -23.52 20.80
CA GLY A 30 9.50 -22.93 21.40
C GLY A 30 9.12 -21.74 20.52
N ARG A 31 8.00 -21.83 19.80
CA ARG A 31 7.41 -20.72 19.06
C ARG A 31 6.93 -19.69 20.10
N ALA A 32 7.83 -18.82 20.55
CA ALA A 32 7.48 -17.64 21.31
C ALA A 32 6.77 -16.68 20.35
N VAL A 33 5.45 -16.78 20.29
CA VAL A 33 4.62 -15.73 19.71
C VAL A 33 4.87 -14.50 20.56
N SER A 34 5.56 -13.50 20.01
CA SER A 34 5.80 -12.25 20.71
C SER A 34 4.45 -11.65 21.14
N PRO A 35 4.28 -11.21 22.40
CA PRO A 35 3.04 -10.59 22.88
C PRO A 35 2.67 -9.30 22.12
N LEU A 36 3.56 -8.79 21.28
CA LEU A 36 3.33 -7.62 20.41
C LEU A 36 2.22 -7.83 19.36
N ALA A 37 1.82 -9.07 19.07
CA ALA A 37 0.69 -9.35 18.18
C ALA A 37 -0.66 -8.91 18.77
N ALA A 38 -0.76 -8.76 20.10
CA ALA A 38 -2.02 -8.47 20.80
C ALA A 38 -2.21 -7.00 21.22
N LEU A 39 -1.27 -6.10 20.88
CA LEU A 39 -1.46 -4.67 21.16
C LEU A 39 -2.37 -4.04 20.10
N ASN A 40 -3.45 -3.40 20.55
CA ASN A 40 -4.33 -2.61 19.72
C ASN A 40 -3.49 -1.58 18.92
N ARG A 41 -3.81 -1.37 17.64
CA ARG A 41 -3.10 -0.42 16.74
C ARG A 41 -2.82 0.94 17.39
N LYS A 42 -3.71 1.39 18.29
CA LYS A 42 -3.59 2.60 19.11
C LYS A 42 -2.40 2.58 20.08
N GLN A 43 -2.14 1.45 20.72
CA GLN A 43 -1.01 1.26 21.63
C GLN A 43 0.32 1.16 20.88
N ARG A 44 0.30 0.59 19.66
CA ARG A 44 1.51 0.43 18.84
C ARG A 44 2.12 1.77 18.39
N ARG A 45 1.35 2.86 18.31
CA ARG A 45 1.81 4.16 17.78
C ARG A 45 2.11 5.22 18.84
N HIS A 46 1.96 4.90 20.13
CA HIS A 46 2.25 5.85 21.21
C HIS A 46 3.69 6.38 21.16
N HIS A 47 4.65 5.56 20.73
CA HIS A 47 6.05 5.96 20.60
C HIS A 47 6.34 6.87 19.40
N LEU A 48 5.39 7.05 18.49
CA LEU A 48 5.53 7.92 17.31
C LEU A 48 5.01 9.34 17.59
N GLN A 49 4.35 9.58 18.72
CA GLN A 49 3.85 10.90 19.09
C GLN A 49 4.88 11.65 19.94
N PRO A 50 5.08 12.96 19.71
CA PRO A 50 5.94 13.79 20.56
C PRO A 50 5.49 13.73 22.02
N SER A 51 6.45 13.67 22.95
CA SER A 51 6.14 13.66 24.39
C SER A 51 5.30 14.87 24.78
N GLY A 52 4.18 14.65 25.47
CA GLY A 52 3.28 15.72 25.91
C GLY A 52 2.22 16.16 24.89
N THR A 53 2.16 15.56 23.69
CA THR A 53 1.01 15.80 22.81
C THR A 53 -0.23 15.11 23.37
N PRO A 54 -1.33 15.85 23.66
CA PRO A 54 -2.58 15.23 24.05
C PRO A 54 -3.06 14.33 22.91
N TYR A 55 -3.52 13.13 23.25
CA TYR A 55 -4.24 12.33 22.28
C TYR A 55 -5.44 13.13 21.79
N PRO A 56 -5.61 13.35 20.48
CA PRO A 56 -6.86 13.90 19.99
C PRO A 56 -7.97 12.98 20.48
N THR A 57 -9.04 13.56 21.02
CA THR A 57 -10.31 12.87 21.23
C THR A 57 -10.87 12.53 19.86
N ALA A 58 -10.37 11.47 19.25
CA ALA A 58 -10.86 10.98 17.97
C ALA A 58 -12.27 10.45 18.19
N HIS A 59 -13.25 11.14 17.61
CA HIS A 59 -14.55 10.53 17.33
C HIS A 59 -14.34 9.38 16.32
N PRO A 60 -15.24 8.38 16.27
CA PRO A 60 -15.22 7.38 15.21
C PRO A 60 -15.06 8.07 13.84
N ALA A 61 -14.25 7.50 12.95
CA ALA A 61 -14.05 8.07 11.61
C ALA A 61 -15.34 8.13 10.79
N THR A 62 -16.39 7.41 11.21
CA THR A 62 -17.77 7.48 10.71
C THR A 62 -18.50 8.79 11.02
N ASN A 63 -17.93 9.66 11.87
CA ASN A 63 -18.51 10.95 12.23
C ASN A 63 -17.91 12.11 11.42
N LEU A 64 -17.07 11.81 10.44
CA LEU A 64 -16.58 12.79 9.48
C LEU A 64 -17.68 13.05 8.44
N GLU A 65 -17.79 14.29 7.98
CA GLU A 65 -18.64 14.59 6.82
C GLU A 65 -18.01 13.94 5.58
N PRO A 66 -18.79 13.14 4.81
CA PRO A 66 -18.28 12.51 3.59
C PRO A 66 -17.79 13.54 2.58
N THR A 67 -16.61 13.30 2.02
CA THR A 67 -16.09 14.07 0.89
C THR A 67 -16.54 13.46 -0.44
N GLU A 68 -16.47 14.23 -1.52
CA GLU A 68 -16.74 13.77 -2.87
C GLU A 68 -15.46 13.76 -3.72
N CYS A 69 -15.30 12.73 -4.56
CA CYS A 69 -14.25 12.66 -5.58
C CYS A 69 -14.88 12.25 -6.91
N ALA A 70 -14.77 13.12 -7.92
CA ALA A 70 -15.30 12.87 -9.28
C ALA A 70 -16.79 12.45 -9.31
N GLY A 71 -17.65 13.09 -8.50
CA GLY A 71 -19.07 12.74 -8.42
C GLY A 71 -19.39 11.53 -7.55
N VAL A 72 -18.38 10.91 -6.93
CA VAL A 72 -18.55 9.78 -6.00
C VAL A 72 -18.36 10.25 -4.58
N THR A 73 -19.39 10.13 -3.75
CA THR A 73 -19.32 10.41 -2.31
C THR A 73 -18.70 9.21 -1.55
N GLU A 74 -17.84 9.51 -0.57
CA GLU A 74 -17.25 8.52 0.32
C GLU A 74 -18.30 7.63 0.98
N GLU A 75 -18.00 6.33 1.09
CA GLU A 75 -18.80 5.38 1.86
C GLU A 75 -18.02 4.87 3.08
N HIS A 76 -18.16 5.59 4.20
CA HIS A 76 -17.41 5.30 5.44
C HIS A 76 -17.74 3.92 6.04
N ALA A 77 -18.88 3.32 5.68
CA ALA A 77 -19.21 1.94 6.05
C ALA A 77 -18.20 0.92 5.46
N PHE A 78 -17.58 1.26 4.33
CA PHE A 78 -16.50 0.49 3.71
C PHE A 78 -15.11 1.03 4.04
N GLU A 79 -15.00 1.94 5.02
CA GLU A 79 -13.77 2.65 5.38
C GLU A 79 -13.13 3.40 4.20
N GLN A 80 -13.94 3.87 3.25
CA GLN A 80 -13.47 4.67 2.12
C GLN A 80 -13.28 6.12 2.55
N TYR A 81 -12.04 6.59 2.49
CA TYR A 81 -11.65 7.98 2.75
C TYR A 81 -10.76 8.47 1.61
N PHE A 82 -11.10 9.59 1.00
CA PHE A 82 -10.33 10.16 -0.10
C PHE A 82 -9.21 11.05 0.44
N PHE A 83 -8.05 10.98 -0.21
CA PHE A 83 -6.98 11.96 0.01
C PHE A 83 -7.47 13.34 -0.44
N ASP A 84 -7.10 14.39 0.29
CA ASP A 84 -7.32 15.76 -0.18
C ASP A 84 -6.48 16.08 -1.43
N GLU A 85 -6.80 17.18 -2.10
CA GLU A 85 -6.16 17.58 -3.36
C GLU A 85 -4.64 17.75 -3.22
N ALA A 86 -4.19 18.42 -2.14
CA ALA A 86 -2.78 18.65 -1.89
C ALA A 86 -2.01 17.33 -1.69
N THR A 87 -2.59 16.40 -0.95
CA THR A 87 -2.03 15.08 -0.68
C THR A 87 -1.98 14.22 -1.94
N ARG A 88 -3.05 14.20 -2.74
CA ARG A 88 -3.06 13.47 -4.02
C ARG A 88 -1.95 13.97 -4.94
N ALA A 89 -1.82 15.28 -5.08
CA ALA A 89 -0.80 15.87 -5.94
C ALA A 89 0.61 15.49 -5.49
N ALA A 90 0.91 15.66 -4.19
CA ALA A 90 2.23 15.35 -3.64
C ALA A 90 2.56 13.84 -3.72
N LEU A 91 1.60 12.96 -3.42
CA LEU A 91 1.80 11.52 -3.51
C LEU A 91 2.03 11.07 -4.96
N LEU A 92 1.24 11.60 -5.90
CA LEU A 92 1.36 11.24 -7.30
C LEU A 92 2.70 11.72 -7.89
N ASP A 93 3.14 12.94 -7.55
CA ASP A 93 4.45 13.45 -7.98
C ASP A 93 5.59 12.56 -7.47
N LEU A 94 5.54 12.17 -6.19
CA LEU A 94 6.54 11.27 -5.61
C LEU A 94 6.55 9.90 -6.29
N LEU A 95 5.36 9.36 -6.57
CA LEU A 95 5.19 8.05 -7.20
C LEU A 95 5.75 8.06 -8.62
N LEU A 96 5.32 9.03 -9.44
CA LEU A 96 5.72 9.14 -10.85
C LEU A 96 7.18 9.56 -11.04
N ALA A 97 7.80 10.21 -10.05
CA ALA A 97 9.24 10.50 -10.08
C ALA A 97 10.11 9.24 -10.04
N ARG A 98 9.58 8.10 -9.58
CA ARG A 98 10.35 6.87 -9.33
C ARG A 98 9.81 5.64 -10.06
N HIS A 99 8.54 5.68 -10.43
CA HIS A 99 7.78 4.53 -10.92
C HIS A 99 6.99 4.94 -12.15
N SER A 100 7.15 4.14 -13.21
CA SER A 100 6.55 4.39 -14.51
C SER A 100 5.17 3.76 -14.67
N ARG A 101 4.85 2.75 -13.83
CA ARG A 101 3.61 1.96 -13.92
C ARG A 101 3.12 1.62 -12.52
N PRO A 102 2.66 2.60 -11.74
CA PRO A 102 2.13 2.34 -10.42
C PRO A 102 0.80 1.58 -10.47
N LEU A 103 0.65 0.59 -9.59
CA LEU A 103 -0.62 -0.01 -9.23
C LEU A 103 -1.14 0.68 -7.97
N LEU A 104 -2.38 1.16 -8.04
CA LEU A 104 -3.12 1.83 -6.98
C LEU A 104 -4.15 0.84 -6.44
N LEU A 105 -3.93 0.32 -5.23
CA LEU A 105 -4.80 -0.65 -4.58
C LEU A 105 -5.68 0.08 -3.54
N CYS A 106 -6.99 0.07 -3.75
CA CYS A 106 -7.96 0.76 -2.89
C CYS A 106 -7.71 2.28 -2.77
N ALA A 107 -7.15 2.91 -3.81
CA ALA A 107 -6.79 4.32 -3.80
C ALA A 107 -7.44 5.09 -4.98
N PRO A 108 -8.79 5.11 -5.06
CA PRO A 108 -9.49 5.59 -6.25
C PRO A 108 -9.34 7.10 -6.45
N SER A 109 -9.26 7.87 -5.37
CA SER A 109 -9.03 9.32 -5.46
C SER A 109 -7.69 9.66 -6.11
N LEU A 110 -6.64 8.88 -5.86
CA LEU A 110 -5.33 9.05 -6.52
C LEU A 110 -5.37 8.64 -8.00
N ALA A 111 -6.19 7.64 -8.34
CA ALA A 111 -6.41 7.23 -9.72
C ALA A 111 -7.15 8.31 -10.54
N VAL A 112 -8.12 9.00 -9.93
CA VAL A 112 -8.77 10.18 -10.54
C VAL A 112 -7.74 11.26 -10.87
N GLU A 113 -6.82 11.56 -9.95
CA GLU A 113 -5.75 12.53 -10.19
C GLU A 113 -4.81 12.07 -11.31
N ALA A 114 -4.42 10.79 -11.33
CA ALA A 114 -3.58 10.22 -12.39
C ALA A 114 -4.26 10.29 -13.77
N GLU A 115 -5.54 9.94 -13.86
CA GLU A 115 -6.35 10.01 -15.07
C GLU A 115 -6.45 11.44 -15.61
N ALA A 116 -6.71 12.42 -14.72
CA ALA A 116 -6.79 13.83 -15.08
C ALA A 116 -5.47 14.38 -15.64
N ARG A 117 -4.33 13.86 -15.17
CA ARG A 117 -2.99 14.21 -15.67
C ARG A 117 -2.54 13.40 -16.90
N GLY A 118 -3.34 12.42 -17.34
CA GLY A 118 -2.94 11.47 -18.38
C GLY A 118 -1.73 10.60 -17.98
N ALA A 119 -1.50 10.42 -16.68
CA ALA A 119 -0.42 9.61 -16.16
C ALA A 119 -0.75 8.11 -16.25
N PRO A 120 0.25 7.23 -16.38
CA PRO A 120 0.04 5.79 -16.33
C PRO A 120 -0.34 5.33 -14.92
N TYR A 121 -1.35 4.46 -14.81
CA TYR A 121 -1.74 3.79 -13.56
C TYR A 121 -2.52 2.51 -13.88
N LEU A 122 -2.62 1.64 -12.88
CA LEU A 122 -3.68 0.63 -12.77
C LEU A 122 -4.38 0.85 -11.43
N LEU A 123 -5.71 0.91 -11.40
CA LEU A 123 -6.51 0.95 -10.18
C LEU A 123 -7.15 -0.43 -9.96
N LEU A 124 -6.88 -1.01 -8.79
CA LEU A 124 -7.59 -2.18 -8.27
C LEU A 124 -8.50 -1.73 -7.12
N ASP A 125 -9.80 -1.78 -7.31
CA ASP A 125 -10.78 -1.37 -6.29
C ASP A 125 -12.07 -2.17 -6.42
N ARG A 126 -12.81 -2.32 -5.31
CA ARG A 126 -14.13 -2.96 -5.29
C ARG A 126 -15.25 -2.00 -5.71
N ASP A 127 -15.01 -0.70 -5.64
CA ASP A 127 -16.02 0.32 -5.87
C ASP A 127 -16.22 0.58 -7.37
N GLU A 128 -17.18 -0.13 -7.96
CA GLU A 128 -17.53 -0.03 -9.38
C GLU A 128 -18.02 1.36 -9.81
N ARG A 129 -18.32 2.27 -8.86
CA ARG A 129 -18.63 3.68 -9.19
C ARG A 129 -17.46 4.38 -9.88
N PHE A 130 -16.23 3.88 -9.71
CA PHE A 130 -15.03 4.34 -10.42
C PHE A 130 -14.76 3.64 -11.75
N GLY A 131 -15.67 2.78 -12.23
CA GLY A 131 -15.53 2.04 -13.50
C GLY A 131 -15.43 2.91 -14.76
N PHE A 132 -15.64 4.22 -14.65
CA PHE A 132 -15.40 5.18 -15.73
C PHE A 132 -13.91 5.48 -15.96
N LEU A 133 -13.03 5.13 -15.01
CA LEU A 133 -11.59 5.32 -15.13
C LEU A 133 -10.98 4.28 -16.06
N ARG A 134 -10.12 4.70 -17.01
CA ARG A 134 -9.51 3.80 -18.00
C ARG A 134 -8.65 2.70 -17.38
N GLY A 135 -8.02 2.99 -16.26
CA GLY A 135 -7.17 2.05 -15.52
C GLY A 135 -7.91 1.23 -14.46
N PHE A 136 -9.23 1.35 -14.31
CA PHE A 136 -9.98 0.61 -13.30
C PHE A 136 -10.11 -0.87 -13.64
N ARG A 137 -9.90 -1.73 -12.63
CA ARG A 137 -10.31 -3.13 -12.64
C ARG A 137 -10.97 -3.49 -11.31
N PRO A 138 -12.13 -4.17 -11.34
CA PRO A 138 -12.79 -4.62 -10.13
C PRO A 138 -11.87 -5.60 -9.40
N PHE A 139 -11.71 -5.41 -8.10
CA PHE A 139 -10.85 -6.25 -7.27
C PHE A 139 -11.43 -6.43 -5.86
N ASP A 140 -11.57 -7.68 -5.45
CA ASP A 140 -12.00 -8.06 -4.10
C ASP A 140 -10.81 -8.48 -3.25
N LEU A 141 -10.54 -7.71 -2.18
CA LEU A 141 -9.48 -8.03 -1.22
C LEU A 141 -9.70 -9.37 -0.53
N GLU A 142 -10.95 -9.80 -0.33
CA GLU A 142 -11.26 -11.08 0.33
C GLU A 142 -11.05 -12.28 -0.59
N ARG A 143 -11.04 -12.06 -1.90
CA ARG A 143 -10.88 -13.07 -2.94
C ARG A 143 -9.91 -12.54 -4.01
N PRO A 144 -8.63 -12.34 -3.67
CA PRO A 144 -7.67 -11.75 -4.59
C PRO A 144 -7.42 -12.71 -5.75
N GLU A 145 -7.70 -12.26 -6.97
CA GLU A 145 -7.45 -12.99 -8.21
C GLU A 145 -6.19 -12.39 -8.89
N PRO A 146 -5.03 -13.06 -8.84
CA PRO A 146 -3.76 -12.55 -9.39
C PRO A 146 -3.83 -12.18 -10.87
N GLU A 147 -4.67 -12.88 -11.64
CA GLU A 147 -4.96 -12.63 -13.04
C GLU A 147 -5.47 -11.21 -13.31
N THR A 148 -6.10 -10.57 -12.32
CA THR A 148 -6.64 -9.21 -12.43
C THR A 148 -5.57 -8.17 -12.74
N ALA A 149 -4.30 -8.42 -12.39
CA ALA A 149 -3.18 -7.52 -12.68
C ALA A 149 -2.10 -8.15 -13.57
N ALA A 150 -2.29 -9.37 -14.06
CA ALA A 150 -1.21 -10.16 -14.67
C ALA A 150 -0.64 -9.57 -15.97
N ASP A 151 -1.44 -8.87 -16.76
CA ASP A 151 -1.04 -8.18 -18.00
C ASP A 151 -0.46 -6.78 -17.74
N PHE A 152 -0.53 -6.28 -16.50
CA PHE A 152 0.00 -4.98 -16.13
C PHE A 152 1.31 -5.16 -15.36
N ALA A 153 2.45 -4.90 -16.02
CA ALA A 153 3.78 -5.03 -15.43
C ALA A 153 4.11 -3.88 -14.46
N PHE A 154 3.36 -3.76 -13.36
CA PHE A 154 3.56 -2.72 -12.36
C PHE A 154 4.96 -2.78 -11.74
N ASP A 155 5.51 -1.62 -11.41
CA ASP A 155 6.82 -1.45 -10.76
C ASP A 155 6.72 -0.94 -9.32
N CYS A 156 5.50 -0.65 -8.86
CA CYS A 156 5.16 -0.24 -7.50
C CYS A 156 3.70 -0.55 -7.19
N VAL A 157 3.40 -0.80 -5.91
CA VAL A 157 2.03 -0.82 -5.40
C VAL A 157 1.91 0.26 -4.31
N LEU A 158 1.02 1.22 -4.51
CA LEU A 158 0.51 2.09 -3.45
C LEU A 158 -0.81 1.51 -2.98
N CYS A 159 -0.98 1.32 -1.67
CA CYS A 159 -2.17 0.71 -1.10
C CYS A 159 -2.78 1.56 0.01
N ASP A 160 -4.10 1.66 0.00
CA ASP A 160 -4.91 2.28 1.07
C ASP A 160 -6.15 1.42 1.39
N PRO A 161 -5.97 0.17 1.86
CA PRO A 161 -7.08 -0.74 2.11
C PRO A 161 -7.88 -0.34 3.37
N PRO A 162 -9.13 -0.82 3.51
CA PRO A 162 -9.88 -0.71 4.76
C PRO A 162 -9.05 -1.28 5.92
N VAL A 163 -8.81 -0.44 6.94
CA VAL A 163 -7.76 -0.67 7.92
C VAL A 163 -8.21 -1.42 9.16
N SER A 164 -9.51 -1.49 9.42
CA SER A 164 -10.07 -2.20 10.58
C SER A 164 -10.46 -3.65 10.26
N ASN A 165 -10.76 -3.93 8.99
CA ASN A 165 -11.35 -5.21 8.57
C ASN A 165 -10.46 -6.07 7.67
N PHE A 166 -9.30 -5.58 7.22
CA PHE A 166 -8.41 -6.33 6.33
C PHE A 166 -6.93 -6.28 6.74
N GLU A 167 -6.25 -7.43 6.66
CA GLU A 167 -4.80 -7.53 6.85
C GLU A 167 -4.12 -7.75 5.50
N LEU A 168 -3.31 -6.78 5.04
CA LEU A 168 -2.57 -6.84 3.77
C LEU A 168 -1.69 -8.09 3.60
N ALA A 169 -1.24 -8.68 4.71
CA ALA A 169 -0.43 -9.91 4.66
C ALA A 169 -1.15 -11.07 3.97
N ARG A 170 -2.49 -11.08 3.97
CA ARG A 170 -3.33 -12.09 3.32
C ARG A 170 -3.18 -12.13 1.80
N LEU A 171 -2.73 -11.03 1.17
CA LEU A 171 -2.50 -10.98 -0.28
C LEU A 171 -1.25 -11.76 -0.73
N ARG A 172 -0.52 -12.37 0.21
CA ARG A 172 0.68 -13.19 -0.07
C ARG A 172 0.39 -14.69 -0.06
N GLU A 173 -0.80 -15.09 0.38
CA GLU A 173 -1.25 -16.48 0.47
C GLU A 173 -1.85 -16.92 -0.86
#